data_AF-A0A699W283-F1
#
_entry.id   AF-A0A699W283-F1
#
_cell.length_a   1.000
_cell.length_b   1.000
_cell.length_c   1.000
_cell.angle_alpha   90.00
_cell.angle_beta   90.00
_cell.angle_gamma   90.00
#
_symmetry.space_group_name_H-M   'P 1'
#
loop_
_entity.id
_entity.type
_entity.pdbx_description
1 polymer ?
#
loop_
_entity_poly.entity_id
_entity_poly.type
_entity_poly.pdbx_seq_one_letter_code
_entity_poly.pdbx_strand_id
1 'polypeptide(L)'
;MPHGQRKLEDALWAFRTAYKTPIGCTTYKLVYGKSCHLPIELEHKAYWALKHANFDLKTTGDHRKLQLNEFNELHDQDYENSLIYKEKTKKLRDSKIKNRIFNVGDRVLLFNS
;
A
#
# COMPACT_ATOMS: atom_id res chain seq x y z
N MET A 1 -0.68 33.45 -2.30
CA MET A 1 -1.28 32.27 -1.65
C MET A 1 -2.56 32.68 -0.92
N PRO A 2 -3.78 32.31 -1.38
CA PRO A 2 -5.02 32.59 -0.66
C PRO A 2 -5.65 31.29 -0.15
N HIS A 3 -5.16 30.76 0.97
CA HIS A 3 -5.80 29.61 1.64
C HIS A 3 -6.84 30.03 2.70
N GLY A 4 -6.92 31.32 3.04
CA GLY A 4 -7.87 31.85 4.05
C GLY A 4 -9.28 32.11 3.52
N GLN A 5 -9.43 32.62 2.29
CA GLN A 5 -10.73 33.03 1.74
C GLN A 5 -11.68 31.83 1.51
N ARG A 6 -11.16 30.70 1.01
CA ARG A 6 -11.96 29.48 0.81
C ARG A 6 -12.61 28.99 2.10
N LYS A 7 -11.87 29.00 3.23
CA LYS A 7 -12.39 28.54 4.52
C LYS A 7 -13.53 29.41 5.05
N LEU A 8 -13.47 30.72 4.81
CA LEU A 8 -14.52 31.66 5.22
C LEU A 8 -15.81 31.43 4.42
N GLU A 9 -15.70 31.27 3.10
CA GLU A 9 -16.84 30.97 2.22
C GLU A 9 -17.48 29.62 2.56
N ASP A 10 -16.66 28.58 2.77
CA ASP A 10 -17.13 27.25 3.15
C ASP A 10 -17.85 27.29 4.53
N ALA A 11 -17.33 28.07 5.50
CA ALA A 11 -17.95 28.23 6.82
C ALA A 11 -19.28 29.02 6.76
N LEU A 12 -19.34 30.10 5.97
CA LEU A 12 -20.57 30.84 5.73
C LEU A 12 -21.63 29.99 5.03
N TRP A 13 -21.21 29.15 4.08
CA TRP A 13 -22.09 28.20 3.41
C TRP A 13 -22.67 27.16 4.37
N ALA A 14 -21.81 26.54 5.20
CA ALA A 14 -22.24 25.59 6.22
C ALA A 14 -23.24 26.23 7.21
N PHE A 15 -22.99 27.45 7.66
CA PHE A 15 -23.91 28.17 8.54
C PHE A 15 -25.27 28.44 7.89
N ARG A 16 -25.29 28.77 6.59
CA ARG A 16 -26.54 29.07 5.85
C ARG A 16 -27.39 27.81 5.58
N THR A 17 -26.76 26.65 5.46
CA THR A 17 -27.41 25.42 5.00
C THR A 17 -27.63 24.38 6.10
N ALA A 18 -26.75 24.28 7.09
CA ALA A 18 -26.83 23.27 8.15
C ALA A 18 -27.56 23.78 9.41
N TYR A 19 -27.44 25.08 9.74
CA TYR A 19 -28.10 25.65 10.91
C TYR A 19 -29.62 25.77 10.68
N LYS A 20 -30.40 25.24 11.62
CA LYS A 20 -31.86 25.35 11.64
C LYS A 20 -32.30 26.31 12.74
N THR A 21 -33.22 27.20 12.42
CA THR A 21 -33.87 28.06 13.41
C THR A 21 -34.81 27.23 14.30
N PRO A 22 -35.30 27.76 15.43
CA PRO A 22 -36.30 27.07 16.28
C PRO A 22 -37.59 26.65 15.54
N ILE A 23 -37.87 27.26 14.38
CA ILE A 23 -39.01 26.94 13.50
C ILE A 23 -38.68 25.77 12.54
N GLY A 24 -37.44 25.24 12.57
CA GLY A 24 -36.99 24.12 11.76
C GLY A 24 -36.52 24.47 10.35
N CYS A 25 -36.50 25.75 9.98
CA CYS A 25 -36.06 26.23 8.67
C CYS A 25 -34.57 26.62 8.67
N THR A 26 -33.90 26.42 7.54
CA THR A 26 -32.51 26.90 7.37
C THR A 26 -32.49 28.39 7.08
N THR A 27 -31.41 29.07 7.46
CA THR A 27 -31.19 30.50 7.23
C THR A 27 -31.30 30.85 5.75
N TYR A 28 -30.78 29.98 4.86
CA TYR A 28 -30.93 30.13 3.40
C TYR A 28 -32.41 30.11 2.96
N LYS A 29 -33.21 29.18 3.48
CA LYS A 29 -34.64 29.06 3.13
C LYS A 29 -35.45 30.28 3.58
N LEU A 30 -35.07 30.91 4.69
CA LEU A 30 -35.70 32.15 5.15
C LEU A 30 -35.41 33.34 4.23
N VAL A 31 -34.19 33.44 3.70
CA VAL A 31 -33.79 34.56 2.84
C VAL A 31 -34.32 34.40 1.41
N TYR A 32 -34.26 33.19 0.86
CA TYR A 32 -34.56 32.94 -0.55
C TYR A 32 -35.88 32.18 -0.80
N GLY A 33 -36.60 31.80 0.26
CA GLY A 33 -37.89 31.09 0.17
C GLY A 33 -37.81 29.64 -0.35
N LYS A 34 -36.63 29.15 -0.73
CA LYS A 34 -36.40 27.81 -1.30
C LYS A 34 -35.35 27.05 -0.50
N SER A 35 -35.44 25.72 -0.49
CA SER A 35 -34.36 24.86 0.01
C SER A 35 -33.10 25.10 -0.82
N CYS A 36 -31.94 25.15 -0.17
CA CYS A 36 -30.67 25.27 -0.85
C CYS A 36 -30.43 24.04 -1.74
N HIS A 37 -30.40 24.23 -3.05
CA HIS A 37 -29.75 23.29 -3.95
C HIS A 37 -28.24 23.54 -3.86
N LEU A 38 -27.43 22.48 -3.77
CA LEU A 38 -25.99 22.65 -3.77
C LEU A 38 -25.59 23.37 -5.07
N PRO A 39 -24.81 24.46 -5.02
CA PRO A 39 -24.30 25.10 -6.21
C PRO A 39 -23.53 24.06 -7.04
N ILE A 40 -23.84 23.99 -8.34
CA ILE A 40 -23.20 23.08 -9.29
C ILE A 40 -21.66 23.16 -9.23
N GLU A 41 -21.12 24.33 -8.90
CA GLU A 41 -19.69 24.56 -8.73
C GLU A 41 -19.09 23.76 -7.56
N LEU A 42 -19.82 23.61 -6.45
CA LEU A 42 -19.37 22.81 -5.30
C LEU A 42 -19.45 21.31 -5.61
N GLU A 43 -20.51 20.86 -6.29
CA GLU A 43 -20.63 19.47 -6.75
C GLU A 43 -19.50 19.12 -7.72
N HIS A 44 -19.23 19.99 -8.68
CA HIS A 44 -18.15 19.79 -9.66
C HIS A 44 -16.77 19.78 -9.00
N LYS A 45 -16.50 20.68 -8.03
CA LYS A 45 -15.24 20.67 -7.26
C LYS A 45 -15.08 19.38 -6.46
N ALA A 46 -16.13 18.91 -5.80
CA ALA A 46 -16.11 17.64 -5.07
C ALA A 46 -15.88 16.44 -6.00
N TYR A 47 -16.54 16.42 -7.15
CA TYR A 47 -16.35 15.40 -8.18
C TYR A 47 -14.90 15.34 -8.68
N TRP A 48 -14.29 16.49 -8.99
CA TRP A 48 -12.90 16.54 -9.43
C TRP A 48 -11.92 16.11 -8.34
N ALA A 49 -12.13 16.55 -7.10
CA ALA A 49 -11.30 16.12 -5.97
C ALA A 49 -11.36 14.58 -5.79
N LEU A 50 -12.55 14.00 -5.89
CA LEU A 50 -12.73 12.55 -5.83
C LEU A 50 -12.04 11.84 -7.01
N LYS A 51 -12.18 12.37 -8.23
CA LYS A 51 -11.54 11.81 -9.42
C LYS A 51 -10.01 11.82 -9.31
N HIS A 52 -9.44 12.92 -8.81
CA HIS A 52 -8.00 13.02 -8.55
C HIS A 52 -7.55 12.03 -7.49
N ALA A 53 -8.22 11.99 -6.33
CA ALA A 53 -7.88 11.04 -5.26
C ALA A 53 -7.92 9.58 -5.73
N ASN A 54 -8.91 9.20 -6.55
CA ASN A 54 -9.00 7.85 -7.11
C ASN A 54 -7.86 7.55 -8.10
N PHE A 55 -7.44 8.53 -8.90
CA PHE A 55 -6.32 8.37 -9.82
C PHE A 55 -5.00 8.19 -9.06
N ASP A 56 -4.77 9.02 -8.04
CA ASP A 56 -3.59 8.94 -7.18
C ASP A 56 -3.55 7.59 -6.45
N LEU A 57 -4.69 7.11 -5.95
CA LEU A 57 -4.80 5.80 -5.31
C LEU A 57 -4.46 4.66 -6.26
N LYS A 58 -4.96 4.69 -7.50
CA LYS A 58 -4.62 3.66 -8.51
C LYS A 58 -3.13 3.67 -8.83
N THR A 59 -2.58 4.85 -9.11
CA THR A 59 -1.15 5.02 -9.43
C THR A 59 -0.26 4.53 -8.28
N THR A 60 -0.64 4.86 -7.05
CA THR A 60 0.07 4.41 -5.84
C THR A 60 -0.04 2.89 -5.66
N GLY A 61 -1.22 2.31 -5.93
CA GLY A 61 -1.44 0.86 -5.88
C GLY A 61 -0.58 0.12 -6.89
N ASP A 62 -0.54 0.60 -8.14
CA ASP A 62 0.26 0.00 -9.21
C ASP A 62 1.76 0.12 -8.92
N HIS A 63 2.22 1.27 -8.43
CA HIS A 63 3.61 1.45 -8.03
C HIS A 63 4.02 0.49 -6.91
N ARG A 64 3.19 0.34 -5.87
CA ARG A 64 3.45 -0.59 -4.77
C ARG A 64 3.48 -2.05 -5.24
N LYS A 65 2.59 -2.41 -6.18
CA LYS A 65 2.57 -3.75 -6.76
C LYS A 65 3.86 -4.05 -7.53
N LEU A 66 4.35 -3.08 -8.29
CA LEU A 66 5.61 -3.20 -9.04
C LEU A 66 6.80 -3.39 -8.09
N GLN A 67 6.91 -2.55 -7.06
CA GLN A 67 7.97 -2.67 -6.04
C GLN A 67 7.95 -4.04 -5.33
N LEU A 68 6.77 -4.57 -5.02
CA LEU A 68 6.65 -5.89 -4.40
C LEU A 68 7.10 -7.01 -5.35
N ASN A 69 6.81 -6.87 -6.65
CA ASN A 69 7.24 -7.84 -7.65
C ASN A 69 8.77 -7.85 -7.81
N GLU A 70 9.40 -6.68 -7.92
CA GLU A 70 10.87 -6.57 -7.96
C GLU A 70 11.52 -7.19 -6.73
N PHE A 71 10.96 -6.94 -5.55
CA PHE A 71 11.46 -7.50 -4.29
C PHE A 71 11.36 -9.04 -4.26
N ASN A 72 10.26 -9.60 -4.75
CA ASN A 72 10.08 -11.05 -4.83
C ASN A 72 11.09 -11.68 -5.80
N GLU A 73 11.35 -11.06 -6.95
CA GLU A 73 12.35 -11.54 -7.91
C GLU A 73 13.76 -11.59 -7.31
N LEU A 74 14.14 -10.58 -6.51
CA LEU A 74 15.41 -10.59 -5.78
C LEU A 74 15.49 -11.74 -4.77
N HIS A 75 14.41 -12.00 -4.05
CA HIS A 75 14.34 -13.11 -3.11
C HIS A 75 14.50 -14.47 -3.79
N ASP A 76 13.83 -14.67 -4.92
CA ASP A 76 13.94 -15.90 -5.70
C ASP A 76 15.38 -16.09 -6.20
N GLN A 77 16.00 -15.01 -6.69
CA GLN A 77 17.39 -15.03 -7.12
C GLN A 77 18.36 -15.40 -5.98
N ASP A 78 18.17 -14.83 -4.78
CA ASP A 78 19.00 -15.15 -3.61
C ASP A 78 18.82 -16.60 -3.16
N TYR A 79 17.59 -17.11 -3.19
CA TYR A 79 17.29 -18.51 -2.87
C TYR A 79 18.01 -19.45 -3.84
N GLU A 80 17.87 -19.23 -5.14
CA GLU A 80 18.55 -20.03 -6.17
C GLU A 80 20.07 -19.94 -6.05
N ASN A 81 20.62 -18.74 -5.82
CA ASN A 81 22.05 -18.54 -5.59
C ASN A 81 22.56 -19.33 -4.37
N SER A 82 21.79 -19.34 -3.28
CA SER A 82 22.11 -20.09 -2.06
C SER A 82 22.13 -21.61 -2.32
N LEU A 83 21.14 -22.12 -3.06
CA LEU A 83 21.08 -23.53 -3.44
C LEU A 83 22.30 -23.93 -4.28
N ILE A 84 22.61 -23.14 -5.31
CA ILE A 84 23.76 -23.38 -6.20
C ILE A 84 25.06 -23.40 -5.39
N TYR A 85 25.26 -22.46 -4.46
CA TYR A 85 26.46 -22.41 -3.63
C TYR A 85 26.60 -23.63 -2.73
N LYS A 86 25.51 -24.03 -2.06
CA LYS A 86 25.47 -25.23 -1.21
C LYS A 86 25.78 -26.48 -2.03
N GLU A 87 25.18 -26.63 -3.21
CA GLU A 87 25.41 -27.77 -4.07
C GLU A 87 26.86 -27.85 -4.56
N LYS A 88 27.44 -26.72 -5.00
CA LYS A 88 28.85 -26.64 -5.42
C LYS A 88 29.79 -27.02 -4.28
N THR A 89 29.53 -26.51 -3.09
CA THR A 89 30.35 -26.79 -1.90
C THR A 89 30.24 -28.26 -1.48
N LYS A 90 29.03 -28.84 -1.53
CA LYS A 90 28.82 -30.27 -1.29
C LYS A 90 29.60 -31.11 -2.31
N LYS A 91 29.46 -30.83 -3.61
CA LYS A 91 30.21 -31.54 -4.67
C LYS A 91 31.72 -31.48 -4.47
N LEU A 92 32.26 -30.31 -4.09
CA LEU A 92 33.67 -30.15 -3.79
C LEU A 92 34.12 -30.91 -2.54
N ARG A 93 33.28 -30.98 -1.51
CA ARG A 93 33.56 -31.77 -0.30
C ARG A 93 33.56 -33.25 -0.63
N ASP A 94 32.51 -33.72 -1.32
CA ASP A 94 32.32 -35.13 -1.66
C ASP A 94 33.46 -35.64 -2.55
N SER A 95 33.94 -34.84 -3.50
CA SER A 95 35.09 -35.21 -4.35
C SER A 95 36.41 -35.35 -3.57
N LYS A 96 36.54 -34.70 -2.41
CA LYS A 96 37.72 -34.80 -1.53
C LYS A 96 37.60 -35.92 -0.49
N ILE A 97 36.41 -36.49 -0.30
CA ILE A 97 36.20 -37.61 0.62
C ILE A 97 36.86 -38.85 0.01
N LYS A 98 37.85 -39.39 0.71
CA LYS A 98 38.44 -40.68 0.33
C LYS A 98 37.52 -41.80 0.80
N ASN A 99 37.17 -42.71 -0.10
CA ASN A 99 36.48 -43.95 0.26
C ASN A 99 37.39 -44.76 1.19
N ARG A 100 36.95 -44.97 2.43
CA ARG A 100 37.60 -45.86 3.39
C ARG A 100 36.82 -47.17 3.43
N ILE A 101 37.54 -48.28 3.27
CA ILE A 101 37.01 -49.62 3.48
C ILE A 101 37.28 -49.96 4.95
N PHE A 102 36.24 -50.36 5.67
CA PHE A 102 36.32 -50.77 7.07
C PHE A 102 36.27 -52.29 7.18
N ASN A 103 37.05 -52.85 8.09
CA ASN A 103 37.08 -54.28 8.37
C ASN A 103 36.42 -54.59 9.71
N VAL A 104 36.03 -55.85 9.91
CA VAL A 104 35.47 -56.33 11.17
C VAL A 104 36.50 -56.15 12.29
N GLY A 105 36.16 -55.35 13.30
CA GLY A 105 37.05 -55.01 14.42
C GLY A 105 37.51 -53.55 14.46
N ASP A 106 37.31 -52.78 13.38
CA ASP A 106 37.66 -51.35 13.34
C ASP A 106 36.74 -50.51 14.24
N ARG A 107 37.32 -49.61 15.04
CA ARG A 107 36.54 -48.61 15.82
C ARG A 107 36.25 -47.40 14.95
N VAL A 108 34.97 -47.19 14.62
CA VAL A 108 34.50 -46.04 13.85
C VAL A 108 33.55 -45.17 14.69
N LEU A 109 33.61 -43.87 14.48
CA LEU A 109 32.65 -42.92 15.05
C LEU A 109 31.36 -42.98 14.22
N LEU A 110 30.28 -43.42 14.83
CA LEU A 110 28.95 -43.37 14.23
C LEU A 110 28.39 -41.96 14.37
N PHE A 111 28.09 -41.32 13.24
CA PHE A 111 27.35 -40.07 13.24
C PHE A 111 25.87 -40.41 13.11
N ASN A 112 25.10 -40.19 14.18
CA ASN A 112 23.65 -40.26 14.12
C ASN A 112 23.15 -38.90 13.61
N SER A 113 22.63 -38.90 12.38
CA SER A 113 21.96 -37.73 11.79
C SER A 113 20.57 -37.55 12.35
#